data_AF-A0A961NJJ3-F1
#
_entry.id   AF-A0A961NJJ3-F1
#
_cell.length_a   1.000
_cell.length_b   1.000
_cell.length_c   1.000
_cell.angle_alpha   90.00
_cell.angle_beta   90.00
_cell.angle_gamma   90.00
#
_symmetry.space_group_name_H-M   'P 1'
#
loop_
_entity.id
_entity.type
_entity.pdbx_description
1 polymer ?
#
loop_
_entity_poly.entity_id
_entity_poly.type
_entity_poly.pdbx_seq_one_letter_code
_entity_poly.pdbx_strand_id
1 'polypeptide(L)'
;MFLGFVPPAWSQPDSGQPLPLKDNTERQLKEGQSAPQSSDNNANESRESTENNATNNAEGRGNANDTGSILDQNSQNDANDPGARFLPAAAEFRNYITPRLQRAMVDRHIPGAVLVVIHDGELYYLEGAGFSDLAARRSVDVNRTSFRVGRISALFTSALVLHARDQRLWDLPDAARQYSGTVQVPGHARRRNAAGQAAALSIRDLLYRETGLNALTTAPLVPTPADRRSLAYYLSREQPLPETGEIDVIRPSDYEITLLGHLLEQRSGMPFPEYARTRLFHPQSMRYSEFLPEELPA
;
A
#
# COMPACT_ATOMS: atom_id res chain seq x y z
N MET A 1 14.83 -13.19 12.96
CA MET A 1 14.70 -14.48 12.23
C MET A 1 13.32 -14.49 11.59
N PHE A 2 13.21 -14.46 10.26
CA PHE A 2 11.90 -14.48 9.58
C PHE A 2 11.55 -15.90 9.17
N LEU A 3 10.44 -16.43 9.71
CA LEU A 3 9.80 -17.64 9.20
C LEU A 3 8.69 -17.22 8.24
N GLY A 4 8.82 -17.61 6.97
CA GLY A 4 7.79 -17.39 5.96
C GLY A 4 6.56 -18.25 6.27
N PHE A 5 5.38 -17.63 6.27
CA PHE A 5 4.12 -18.35 6.43
C PHE A 5 3.64 -18.81 5.05
N VAL A 6 3.71 -20.12 4.80
CA VAL A 6 3.07 -20.76 3.63
C VAL A 6 1.64 -21.14 4.06
N PRO A 7 0.58 -20.57 3.45
CA PRO A 7 -0.78 -21.00 3.74
C PRO A 7 -1.02 -22.44 3.22
N PRO A 8 -1.80 -23.26 3.92
CA PRO A 8 -2.15 -24.60 3.43
C PRO A 8 -2.97 -24.51 2.15
N ALA A 9 -2.75 -25.47 1.24
CA ALA A 9 -3.45 -25.55 -0.03
C ALA A 9 -4.97 -25.68 0.17
N TRP A 10 -5.74 -24.91 -0.60
CA TRP A 10 -7.19 -25.06 -0.66
C TRP A 10 -7.53 -26.39 -1.36
N SER A 11 -8.33 -27.22 -0.71
CA SER A 11 -8.86 -28.45 -1.28
C SER A 11 -9.81 -28.15 -2.43
N GLN A 12 -9.43 -28.49 -3.67
CA GLN A 12 -10.37 -28.55 -4.78
C GLN A 12 -11.22 -29.84 -4.69
N PRO A 13 -12.50 -29.80 -5.07
CA PRO A 13 -13.34 -31.00 -5.17
C PRO A 13 -12.98 -31.84 -6.40
N ASP A 14 -13.26 -33.14 -6.30
CA ASP A 14 -13.02 -34.16 -7.33
C ASP A 14 -13.68 -33.84 -8.68
N SER A 15 -12.91 -33.82 -9.78
CA SER A 15 -13.45 -33.99 -11.13
C SER A 15 -12.40 -34.38 -12.19
N GLY A 16 -12.49 -35.62 -12.69
CA GLY A 16 -12.11 -35.98 -14.08
C GLY A 16 -10.62 -36.22 -14.38
N GLN A 17 -10.35 -37.28 -15.15
CA GLN A 17 -9.00 -37.61 -15.64
C GLN A 17 -8.50 -36.62 -16.72
N PRO A 18 -7.18 -36.38 -16.82
CA PRO A 18 -6.60 -35.57 -17.88
C PRO A 18 -6.54 -36.31 -19.23
N LEU A 19 -6.90 -35.61 -20.31
CA LEU A 19 -6.68 -36.04 -21.69
C LEU A 19 -5.22 -35.78 -22.12
N PRO A 20 -4.63 -36.63 -23.00
CA PRO A 20 -3.25 -36.47 -23.43
C PRO A 20 -3.09 -35.36 -24.48
N LEU A 21 -2.07 -34.51 -24.28
CA LEU A 21 -1.56 -33.58 -25.29
C LEU A 21 -0.97 -34.37 -26.48
N LYS A 22 -1.18 -33.88 -27.70
CA LYS A 22 -0.48 -34.35 -28.90
C LYS A 22 0.53 -33.32 -29.36
N ASP A 23 1.74 -33.80 -29.65
CA ASP A 23 2.74 -33.07 -30.42
C ASP A 23 2.17 -32.59 -31.77
N ASN A 24 2.70 -31.46 -32.24
CA ASN A 24 2.68 -31.11 -33.67
C ASN A 24 3.93 -30.28 -34.02
N THR A 25 4.99 -31.00 -34.35
CA THR A 25 6.20 -30.44 -34.96
C THR A 25 5.98 -30.25 -36.47
N GLU A 26 6.69 -29.28 -37.06
CA GLU A 26 6.86 -29.04 -38.50
C GLU A 26 5.66 -28.48 -39.31
N ARG A 27 5.83 -27.25 -39.83
CA ARG A 27 6.08 -27.02 -41.27
C ARG A 27 6.47 -25.56 -41.60
N GLN A 28 7.71 -25.42 -42.12
CA GLN A 28 8.13 -24.66 -43.32
C GLN A 28 7.22 -23.48 -43.78
N LEU A 29 7.66 -22.21 -43.76
CA LEU A 29 8.65 -21.50 -44.60
C LEU A 29 8.01 -20.61 -45.70
N LYS A 30 8.64 -19.44 -45.93
CA LYS A 30 8.69 -18.57 -47.13
C LYS A 30 7.61 -17.49 -47.43
N GLU A 31 8.12 -16.25 -47.41
CA GLU A 31 8.08 -15.22 -48.49
C GLU A 31 6.87 -14.29 -48.73
N GLY A 32 7.18 -13.06 -49.18
CA GLY A 32 6.24 -12.07 -49.76
C GLY A 32 5.75 -10.98 -48.79
N GLN A 33 6.48 -9.89 -48.54
CA GLN A 33 6.44 -8.63 -49.32
C GLN A 33 5.05 -8.17 -49.78
N SER A 34 4.51 -7.10 -49.17
CA SER A 34 4.15 -5.82 -49.86
C SER A 34 3.18 -4.95 -49.04
N ALA A 35 3.38 -3.64 -49.10
CA ALA A 35 2.46 -2.57 -48.71
C ALA A 35 2.69 -1.41 -49.72
N PRO A 36 1.99 -0.27 -49.66
CA PRO A 36 0.65 0.04 -49.14
C PRO A 36 -0.24 0.70 -50.24
N GLN A 37 -1.47 1.11 -49.93
CA GLN A 37 -2.09 2.40 -50.36
C GLN A 37 -3.47 2.58 -49.70
N SER A 38 -3.75 3.72 -49.05
CA SER A 38 -4.61 4.85 -49.51
C SER A 38 -6.12 4.54 -49.42
N SER A 39 -7.06 5.47 -49.20
CA SER A 39 -7.04 6.95 -49.27
C SER A 39 -8.27 7.50 -48.52
N ASP A 40 -8.24 8.79 -48.14
CA ASP A 40 -9.37 9.75 -48.19
C ASP A 40 -10.70 9.48 -47.44
N ASN A 41 -11.56 10.46 -47.10
CA ASN A 41 -11.45 11.90 -46.82
C ASN A 41 -12.79 12.36 -46.18
N ASN A 42 -12.77 13.43 -45.37
CA ASN A 42 -13.91 14.36 -45.12
C ASN A 42 -15.24 13.81 -44.53
N ALA A 43 -16.17 14.64 -44.01
CA ALA A 43 -16.12 15.96 -43.36
C ALA A 43 -17.53 16.28 -42.81
N ASN A 44 -17.63 17.21 -41.84
CA ASN A 44 -18.84 18.01 -41.50
C ASN A 44 -20.12 17.21 -41.10
N GLU A 45 -21.18 17.78 -40.52
CA GLU A 45 -21.55 19.13 -40.03
C GLU A 45 -22.55 18.87 -38.86
N SER A 46 -22.40 19.44 -37.66
CA SER A 46 -23.05 20.69 -37.19
C SER A 46 -24.45 20.57 -36.54
N ARG A 47 -24.72 21.50 -35.60
CA ARG A 47 -26.03 21.94 -35.05
C ARG A 47 -26.75 21.04 -34.01
N GLU A 48 -27.52 21.55 -33.03
CA GLU A 48 -27.73 22.91 -32.45
C GLU A 48 -28.73 22.86 -31.27
N SER A 49 -28.56 23.71 -30.24
CA SER A 49 -29.56 24.05 -29.19
C SER A 49 -30.08 22.92 -28.26
N THR A 50 -30.71 23.14 -27.09
CA THR A 50 -31.32 24.34 -26.49
C THR A 50 -31.25 24.34 -24.94
N GLU A 51 -31.44 25.53 -24.39
CA GLU A 51 -31.46 26.00 -23.00
C GLU A 51 -32.62 25.49 -22.10
N ASN A 52 -32.44 25.57 -20.77
CA ASN A 52 -33.26 26.30 -19.76
C ASN A 52 -32.99 25.76 -18.32
N ASN A 53 -32.57 26.59 -17.34
CA ASN A 53 -33.37 27.38 -16.36
C ASN A 53 -34.12 26.52 -15.30
N ALA A 54 -34.21 26.83 -13.98
CA ALA A 54 -33.78 28.01 -13.22
C ALA A 54 -33.74 27.83 -11.67
N THR A 55 -32.87 28.58 -10.97
CA THR A 55 -33.09 29.36 -9.69
C THR A 55 -33.47 28.76 -8.30
N ASN A 56 -32.86 29.39 -7.25
CA ASN A 56 -33.32 29.61 -5.85
C ASN A 56 -33.34 28.37 -4.89
N ASN A 57 -33.20 28.43 -3.55
CA ASN A 57 -32.88 29.44 -2.50
C ASN A 57 -32.58 28.66 -1.18
N ALA A 58 -32.03 29.17 -0.05
CA ALA A 58 -31.41 30.43 0.38
C ALA A 58 -30.53 30.17 1.66
N GLU A 59 -30.26 31.17 2.51
CA GLU A 59 -29.42 31.09 3.73
C GLU A 59 -30.18 30.67 5.02
N GLY A 60 -29.46 30.17 6.03
CA GLY A 60 -29.99 29.96 7.39
C GLY A 60 -28.89 29.77 8.46
N ARG A 61 -28.58 30.81 9.23
CA ARG A 61 -27.71 30.74 10.42
C ARG A 61 -28.55 30.40 11.67
N GLY A 62 -28.06 29.51 12.53
CA GLY A 62 -28.64 29.18 13.84
C GLY A 62 -27.54 28.72 14.82
N ASN A 63 -27.67 29.08 16.10
CA ASN A 63 -26.58 29.01 17.09
C ASN A 63 -26.70 27.80 18.05
N ALA A 64 -25.66 27.60 18.87
CA ALA A 64 -25.42 26.47 19.74
C ALA A 64 -26.34 26.33 20.98
N ASN A 65 -26.17 25.17 21.64
CA ASN A 65 -26.63 24.76 22.97
C ASN A 65 -28.12 24.48 23.15
N ASP A 66 -28.47 23.19 23.23
CA ASP A 66 -29.30 22.74 24.35
C ASP A 66 -28.90 21.33 24.82
N THR A 67 -28.93 21.12 26.14
CA THR A 67 -28.60 19.86 26.81
C THR A 67 -29.87 19.30 27.45
N GLY A 68 -30.52 18.35 26.80
CA GLY A 68 -31.78 17.78 27.26
C GLY A 68 -31.94 16.32 26.89
N SER A 69 -32.13 15.47 27.90
CA SER A 69 -32.42 14.04 27.73
C SER A 69 -33.72 13.83 26.97
N ILE A 70 -33.67 13.05 25.89
CA ILE A 70 -34.81 12.28 25.38
C ILE A 70 -34.39 10.81 25.35
N LEU A 71 -35.07 10.00 26.16
CA LEU A 71 -34.94 8.56 26.21
C LEU A 71 -35.77 7.94 25.08
N ASP A 72 -35.15 7.61 23.95
CA ASP A 72 -35.82 6.82 22.92
C ASP A 72 -35.89 5.34 23.34
N GLN A 73 -37.01 4.98 23.98
CA GLN A 73 -37.35 3.59 24.31
C GLN A 73 -37.82 2.81 23.06
N ASN A 74 -36.95 2.63 22.06
CA ASN A 74 -37.33 1.90 20.85
C ASN A 74 -36.25 0.95 20.28
N SER A 75 -35.32 0.48 21.12
CA SER A 75 -34.27 -0.50 20.74
C SER A 75 -34.67 -1.93 21.11
N GLN A 76 -35.82 -2.42 20.60
CA GLN A 76 -36.25 -3.81 20.80
C GLN A 76 -36.70 -4.58 19.53
N ASN A 77 -36.69 -3.97 18.34
CA ASN A 77 -37.24 -4.61 17.13
C ASN A 77 -36.23 -4.99 16.02
N ASP A 78 -34.93 -4.66 16.16
CA ASP A 78 -33.92 -4.98 15.12
C ASP A 78 -33.28 -6.38 15.26
N ALA A 79 -33.79 -7.22 16.16
CA ALA A 79 -33.21 -8.53 16.49
C ALA A 79 -33.38 -9.63 15.41
N ASN A 80 -33.86 -9.29 14.21
CA ASN A 80 -34.31 -10.25 13.18
C ASN A 80 -33.72 -10.04 11.77
N ASP A 81 -32.64 -9.27 11.61
CA ASP A 81 -31.83 -9.32 10.38
C ASP A 81 -30.76 -10.43 10.49
N PRO A 82 -30.88 -11.57 9.77
CA PRO A 82 -29.88 -12.63 9.77
C PRO A 82 -28.57 -12.25 9.05
N GLY A 83 -28.53 -11.10 8.34
CA GLY A 83 -27.34 -10.52 7.74
C GLY A 83 -26.58 -9.55 8.67
N ALA A 84 -27.25 -8.96 9.66
CA ALA A 84 -26.64 -8.06 10.63
C ALA A 84 -25.74 -8.83 11.60
N ARG A 85 -24.44 -8.91 11.28
CA ARG A 85 -23.40 -9.31 12.23
C ARG A 85 -23.20 -8.21 13.27
N PHE A 86 -24.13 -8.10 14.21
CA PHE A 86 -23.92 -7.35 15.44
C PHE A 86 -22.63 -7.86 16.10
N LEU A 87 -21.67 -6.97 16.29
CA LEU A 87 -20.57 -7.24 17.20
C LEU A 87 -21.16 -7.39 18.61
N PRO A 88 -20.64 -8.34 19.42
CA PRO A 88 -21.08 -8.48 20.81
C PRO A 88 -20.70 -7.23 21.62
N ALA A 89 -21.14 -7.13 22.87
CA ALA A 89 -20.72 -6.01 23.71
C ALA A 89 -19.20 -6.00 23.87
N ALA A 90 -18.55 -4.83 23.92
CA ALA A 90 -17.09 -4.73 24.00
C ALA A 90 -16.48 -5.50 25.21
N ALA A 91 -17.24 -5.67 26.29
CA ALA A 91 -16.87 -6.51 27.43
C ALA A 91 -16.89 -8.02 27.12
N GLU A 92 -17.88 -8.50 26.37
CA GLU A 92 -17.96 -9.89 25.90
C GLU A 92 -16.85 -10.18 24.89
N PHE A 93 -16.57 -9.24 23.98
CA PHE A 93 -15.45 -9.33 23.06
C PHE A 93 -14.11 -9.35 23.79
N ARG A 94 -13.90 -8.52 24.83
CA ARG A 94 -12.71 -8.58 25.68
C ARG A 94 -12.54 -9.98 26.29
N ASN A 95 -13.60 -10.50 26.93
CA ASN A 95 -13.58 -11.85 27.52
C ASN A 95 -13.27 -12.95 26.50
N TYR A 96 -13.71 -12.78 25.24
CA TYR A 96 -13.38 -13.68 24.14
C TYR A 96 -11.93 -13.52 23.65
N ILE A 97 -11.45 -12.30 23.42
CA ILE A 97 -10.20 -12.05 22.69
C ILE A 97 -8.97 -12.02 23.59
N THR A 98 -9.05 -11.49 24.82
CA THR A 98 -7.90 -11.33 25.73
C THR A 98 -7.20 -12.66 26.03
N PRO A 99 -7.89 -13.78 26.37
CA PRO A 99 -7.21 -15.06 26.61
C PRO A 99 -6.55 -15.63 25.35
N ARG A 100 -7.10 -15.33 24.16
CA ARG A 100 -6.55 -15.76 22.87
C ARG A 100 -5.29 -14.95 22.52
N LEU A 101 -5.31 -13.64 22.74
CA LEU A 101 -4.15 -12.76 22.59
C LEU A 101 -3.02 -13.19 23.53
N GLN A 102 -3.31 -13.35 24.84
CA GLN A 102 -2.33 -13.79 25.82
C GLN A 102 -1.71 -15.15 25.45
N ARG A 103 -2.52 -16.14 25.06
CA ARG A 103 -2.02 -17.44 24.61
C ARG A 103 -1.14 -17.31 23.37
N ALA A 104 -1.58 -16.56 22.35
CA ALA A 104 -0.79 -16.35 21.14
C ALA A 104 0.54 -15.63 21.42
N MET A 105 0.58 -14.73 22.42
CA MET A 105 1.81 -14.08 22.86
C MET A 105 2.76 -15.05 23.55
N VAL A 106 2.27 -15.90 24.46
CA VAL A 106 3.07 -16.94 25.13
C VAL A 106 3.61 -17.94 24.11
N ASP A 107 2.74 -18.53 23.29
CA ASP A 107 3.10 -19.56 22.29
C ASP A 107 4.14 -19.07 21.27
N ARG A 108 4.21 -17.75 21.02
CA ARG A 108 5.12 -17.12 20.05
C ARG A 108 6.23 -16.27 20.68
N HIS A 109 6.36 -16.27 22.01
CA HIS A 109 7.34 -15.47 22.75
C HIS A 109 7.29 -13.96 22.43
N ILE A 110 6.08 -13.42 22.21
CA ILE A 110 5.86 -12.00 21.93
C ILE A 110 5.85 -11.23 23.27
N PRO A 111 6.79 -10.29 23.50
CA PRO A 111 6.94 -9.62 24.80
C PRO A 111 5.81 -8.64 25.10
N GLY A 112 5.31 -7.95 24.06
CA GLY A 112 4.24 -6.97 24.16
C GLY A 112 3.51 -6.79 22.83
N ALA A 113 2.24 -6.40 22.89
CA ALA A 113 1.39 -6.19 21.73
C ALA A 113 0.31 -5.14 22.02
N VAL A 114 -0.20 -4.49 20.97
CA VAL A 114 -1.45 -3.72 21.01
C VAL A 114 -2.43 -4.34 20.02
N LEU A 115 -3.68 -4.51 20.44
CA LEU A 115 -4.79 -4.89 19.57
C LEU A 115 -5.77 -3.73 19.47
N VAL A 116 -6.04 -3.30 18.23
CA VAL A 116 -7.02 -2.27 17.88
C VAL A 116 -8.07 -2.90 16.98
N VAL A 117 -9.34 -2.63 17.23
CA VAL A 117 -10.46 -3.01 16.35
C VAL A 117 -11.33 -1.77 16.12
N ILE A 118 -11.58 -1.47 14.86
CA ILE A 118 -12.45 -0.38 14.40
C ILE A 118 -13.67 -1.02 13.73
N HIS A 119 -14.86 -0.51 14.02
CA HIS A 119 -16.13 -0.96 13.42
C HIS A 119 -16.97 0.27 13.08
N ASP A 120 -17.56 0.31 11.89
CA ASP A 120 -18.33 1.45 11.37
C ASP A 120 -17.65 2.82 11.51
N GLY A 121 -16.31 2.84 11.40
CA GLY A 121 -15.48 4.04 11.56
C GLY A 121 -15.07 4.35 13.00
N GLU A 122 -15.70 3.72 14.00
CA GLU A 122 -15.51 3.99 15.42
C GLU A 122 -14.56 2.99 16.11
N LEU A 123 -13.92 3.45 17.20
CA LEU A 123 -13.03 2.59 17.99
C LEU A 123 -13.86 1.63 18.86
N TYR A 124 -13.99 0.39 18.40
CA TYR A 124 -14.75 -0.66 19.08
C TYR A 124 -13.94 -1.32 20.22
N TYR A 125 -12.63 -1.54 20.03
CA TYR A 125 -11.79 -2.18 21.04
C TYR A 125 -10.33 -1.71 20.96
N LEU A 126 -9.73 -1.49 22.13
CA LEU A 126 -8.31 -1.18 22.31
C LEU A 126 -7.78 -1.91 23.55
N GLU A 127 -6.68 -2.64 23.40
CA GLU A 127 -5.95 -3.27 24.52
C GLU A 127 -4.45 -3.32 24.24
N GLY A 128 -3.66 -2.97 25.25
CA GLY A 128 -2.22 -3.20 25.29
C GLY A 128 -1.92 -4.35 26.25
N ALA A 129 -1.05 -5.27 25.83
CA ALA A 129 -0.71 -6.47 26.59
C ALA A 129 0.81 -6.63 26.68
N GLY A 130 1.29 -7.15 27.81
CA GLY A 130 2.71 -7.43 28.04
C GLY A 130 3.58 -6.17 28.24
N PHE A 131 4.83 -6.27 27.83
CA PHE A 131 5.88 -5.26 28.05
C PHE A 131 6.38 -4.69 26.72
N SER A 132 6.51 -3.37 26.65
CA SER A 132 7.29 -2.71 25.59
C SER A 132 8.79 -2.87 25.84
N ASP A 133 9.22 -2.91 27.10
CA ASP A 133 10.63 -3.03 27.49
C ASP A 133 10.77 -4.12 28.56
N LEU A 134 11.36 -5.26 28.18
CA LEU A 134 11.57 -6.38 29.10
C LEU A 134 12.60 -6.07 30.18
N ALA A 135 13.62 -5.26 29.88
CA ALA A 135 14.72 -4.96 30.80
C ALA A 135 14.27 -3.95 31.87
N ALA A 136 13.57 -2.90 31.46
CA ALA A 136 12.95 -1.93 32.36
C ALA A 136 11.60 -2.39 32.94
N ARG A 137 11.08 -3.55 32.51
CA ARG A 137 9.72 -4.05 32.82
C ARG A 137 8.63 -3.02 32.54
N ARG A 138 8.78 -2.23 31.47
CA ARG A 138 7.80 -1.20 31.08
C ARG A 138 6.64 -1.87 30.35
N SER A 139 5.44 -1.80 30.91
CA SER A 139 4.22 -2.29 30.26
C SER A 139 3.94 -1.55 28.96
N VAL A 140 3.24 -2.21 28.02
CA VAL A 140 2.72 -1.55 26.83
C VAL A 140 1.67 -0.51 27.21
N ASP A 141 1.86 0.74 26.80
CA ASP A 141 0.88 1.83 26.90
C ASP A 141 0.32 2.11 25.50
N VAL A 142 -0.99 1.88 25.32
CA VAL A 142 -1.68 2.05 24.03
C VAL A 142 -1.62 3.48 23.47
N ASN A 143 -1.30 4.48 24.30
CA ASN A 143 -1.21 5.88 23.90
C ASN A 143 0.25 6.37 23.68
N ARG A 144 1.26 5.55 24.03
CA ARG A 144 2.66 5.98 24.06
C ARG A 144 3.67 4.97 23.51
N THR A 145 3.39 3.68 23.58
CA THR A 145 4.27 2.65 23.04
C THR A 145 4.18 2.64 21.51
N SER A 146 5.21 3.17 20.86
CA SER A 146 5.43 3.01 19.42
C SER A 146 5.86 1.58 19.09
N PHE A 147 5.61 1.13 17.86
CA PHE A 147 6.06 -0.17 17.35
C PHE A 147 6.69 -0.02 15.96
N ARG A 148 7.74 -0.79 15.66
CA ARG A 148 8.32 -0.85 14.31
C ARG A 148 7.41 -1.68 13.39
N VAL A 149 6.57 -1.01 12.60
CA VAL A 149 5.56 -1.66 11.73
C VAL A 149 6.13 -2.37 10.48
N GLY A 150 7.43 -2.25 10.22
CA GLY A 150 8.13 -3.00 9.16
C GLY A 150 7.57 -2.73 7.76
N ARG A 151 7.23 -3.78 7.00
CA ARG A 151 6.75 -3.66 5.61
C ARG A 151 5.40 -2.94 5.47
N ILE A 152 4.64 -2.75 6.56
CA ILE A 152 3.43 -1.90 6.57
C ILE A 152 3.78 -0.46 6.14
N SER A 153 5.00 0.00 6.40
CA SER A 153 5.50 1.30 5.94
C SER A 153 5.38 1.52 4.43
N ALA A 154 5.36 0.45 3.62
CA ALA A 154 5.18 0.55 2.17
C ALA A 154 3.78 1.07 1.77
N LEU A 155 2.75 0.88 2.60
CA LEU A 155 1.43 1.46 2.37
C LEU A 155 1.47 2.99 2.46
N PHE A 156 2.16 3.53 3.46
CA PHE A 156 2.32 4.97 3.63
C PHE A 156 3.16 5.58 2.50
N THR A 157 4.27 4.95 2.09
CA THR A 157 5.04 5.39 0.92
C THR A 157 4.18 5.37 -0.37
N SER A 158 3.37 4.33 -0.57
CA SER A 158 2.47 4.21 -1.73
C SER A 158 1.40 5.30 -1.74
N ALA A 159 0.81 5.59 -0.59
CA ALA A 159 -0.16 6.68 -0.43
C ALA A 159 0.48 8.06 -0.71
N LEU A 160 1.72 8.29 -0.26
CA LEU A 160 2.46 9.52 -0.55
C LEU A 160 2.81 9.67 -2.04
N VAL A 161 3.08 8.56 -2.73
CA VAL A 161 3.32 8.55 -4.19
C VAL A 161 2.06 8.90 -4.99
N LEU A 162 0.90 8.41 -4.55
CA LEU A 162 -0.39 8.77 -5.13
C LEU A 162 -0.79 10.22 -4.80
N HIS A 163 -0.55 10.68 -3.57
CA HIS A 163 -0.69 12.09 -3.21
C HIS A 163 0.19 12.99 -4.08
N ALA A 164 1.44 12.60 -4.35
CA ALA A 164 2.35 13.36 -5.22
C ALA A 164 1.83 13.45 -6.66
N ARG A 165 1.20 12.39 -7.20
CA ARG A 165 0.46 12.43 -8.47
C ARG A 165 -0.68 13.45 -8.43
N ASP A 166 -1.47 13.45 -7.37
CA ASP A 166 -2.62 14.35 -7.25
C ASP A 166 -2.22 15.82 -7.09
N GLN A 167 -1.04 16.07 -6.52
CA GLN A 167 -0.38 17.38 -6.51
C GLN A 167 0.33 17.73 -7.85
N ARG A 168 0.14 16.93 -8.90
CA ARG A 168 0.76 17.07 -10.23
C ARG A 168 2.30 17.13 -10.21
N LEU A 169 2.92 16.48 -9.23
CA LEU A 169 4.38 16.35 -9.18
C LEU A 169 4.86 15.37 -10.26
N TRP A 170 4.09 14.32 -10.56
CA TRP A 170 4.35 13.38 -11.65
C TRP A 170 3.05 12.75 -12.15
N ASP A 171 3.12 12.06 -13.29
CA ASP A 171 2.11 11.09 -13.69
C ASP A 171 2.65 9.65 -13.54
N LEU A 172 1.75 8.70 -13.28
CA LEU A 172 2.15 7.29 -13.07
C LEU A 172 2.88 6.64 -14.27
N PRO A 173 2.63 6.98 -15.55
CA PRO A 173 3.42 6.49 -16.68
C PRO A 173 4.84 7.08 -16.79
N ASP A 174 5.16 8.16 -16.07
CA ASP A 174 6.44 8.86 -16.18
C ASP A 174 7.62 7.94 -15.87
N ALA A 175 8.71 8.09 -16.62
CA ALA A 175 9.88 7.26 -16.43
C ALA A 175 10.62 7.69 -15.16
N ALA A 176 10.78 6.77 -14.20
CA ALA A 176 11.38 7.00 -12.88
C ALA A 176 12.75 7.70 -12.94
N ARG A 177 13.55 7.41 -13.97
CA ARG A 177 14.85 8.07 -14.23
C ARG A 177 14.78 9.60 -14.44
N GLN A 178 13.61 10.16 -14.75
CA GLN A 178 13.41 11.61 -14.85
C GLN A 178 13.47 12.30 -13.48
N TYR A 179 13.24 11.55 -12.40
CA TYR A 179 13.14 12.05 -11.03
C TYR A 179 14.23 11.48 -10.10
N SER A 180 15.20 10.72 -10.61
CA SER A 180 16.18 10.01 -9.75
C SER A 180 17.40 10.83 -9.34
N GLY A 181 17.59 12.02 -9.92
CA GLY A 181 18.75 12.86 -9.65
C GLY A 181 20.05 12.14 -10.02
N THR A 182 20.95 11.96 -9.06
CA THR A 182 22.23 11.24 -9.24
C THR A 182 22.13 9.72 -9.06
N VAL A 183 21.00 9.20 -8.57
CA VAL A 183 20.79 7.75 -8.43
C VAL A 183 20.48 7.15 -9.79
N GLN A 184 21.25 6.13 -10.18
CA GLN A 184 20.97 5.35 -11.38
C GLN A 184 19.77 4.44 -11.14
N VAL A 185 18.72 4.58 -11.96
CA VAL A 185 17.60 3.64 -11.99
C VAL A 185 17.97 2.48 -12.90
N PRO A 186 18.13 1.25 -12.39
CA PRO A 186 18.62 0.14 -13.19
C PRO A 186 17.57 -0.40 -14.14
N GLY A 187 18.05 -0.92 -15.28
CA GLY A 187 17.28 -1.81 -16.13
C GLY A 187 16.07 -1.18 -16.83
N HIS A 188 15.06 -2.02 -17.01
CA HIS A 188 13.84 -1.74 -17.76
C HIS A 188 12.67 -2.47 -17.10
N ALA A 189 11.45 -1.98 -17.28
CA ALA A 189 10.25 -2.68 -16.84
C ALA A 189 10.08 -4.02 -17.59
N ARG A 190 9.26 -4.92 -17.02
CA ARG A 190 8.80 -6.12 -17.73
C ARG A 190 8.04 -5.76 -19.00
N ARG A 191 7.13 -4.78 -18.92
CA ARG A 191 6.31 -4.31 -20.05
C ARG A 191 7.18 -3.85 -21.23
N ARG A 192 6.69 -4.09 -22.44
CA ARG A 192 7.29 -3.54 -23.66
C ARG A 192 6.64 -2.21 -24.03
N ASN A 193 7.36 -1.38 -24.77
CA ASN A 193 6.79 -0.19 -25.43
C ASN A 193 6.02 -0.61 -26.70
N ALA A 194 5.38 0.35 -27.37
CA ALA A 194 4.62 0.10 -28.60
C ALA A 194 5.48 -0.49 -29.76
N ALA A 195 6.81 -0.35 -29.70
CA ALA A 195 7.75 -0.91 -30.67
C ALA A 195 8.30 -2.31 -30.24
N GLY A 196 7.72 -2.94 -29.21
CA GLY A 196 8.16 -4.24 -28.70
C GLY A 196 9.48 -4.22 -27.89
N GLN A 197 10.06 -3.04 -27.67
CA GLN A 197 11.32 -2.87 -26.96
C GLN A 197 11.10 -2.78 -25.45
N ALA A 198 12.14 -3.03 -24.67
CA ALA A 198 12.12 -2.89 -23.22
C ALA A 198 11.75 -1.45 -22.80
N ALA A 199 10.64 -1.29 -22.06
CA ALA A 199 10.20 0.02 -21.60
C ALA A 199 11.01 0.47 -20.38
N ALA A 200 11.25 1.76 -20.21
CA ALA A 200 11.83 2.27 -18.97
C ALA A 200 10.87 2.05 -17.79
N LEU A 201 11.43 1.77 -16.61
CA LEU A 201 10.66 1.73 -15.35
C LEU A 201 9.94 3.07 -15.15
N SER A 202 8.63 2.98 -14.94
CA SER A 202 7.77 4.11 -14.58
C SER A 202 7.42 4.13 -13.10
N ILE A 203 6.86 5.25 -12.63
CA ILE A 203 6.31 5.35 -11.28
C ILE A 203 5.26 4.25 -11.03
N ARG A 204 4.43 3.90 -12.04
CA ARG A 204 3.48 2.77 -11.97
C ARG A 204 4.18 1.44 -11.75
N ASP A 205 5.22 1.14 -12.53
CA ASP A 205 5.93 -0.15 -12.46
C ASP A 205 6.56 -0.35 -11.07
N LEU A 206 7.07 0.73 -10.47
CA LEU A 206 7.58 0.74 -9.09
C LEU A 206 6.46 0.62 -8.05
N LEU A 207 5.34 1.32 -8.24
CA LEU A 207 4.21 1.33 -7.30
C LEU A 207 3.49 -0.02 -7.23
N TYR A 208 3.32 -0.69 -8.38
CA TYR A 208 2.76 -2.04 -8.46
C TYR A 208 3.80 -3.11 -8.13
N ARG A 209 5.09 -2.74 -8.13
CA ARG A 209 6.24 -3.62 -7.83
C ARG A 209 6.39 -4.77 -8.84
N GLU A 210 6.03 -4.49 -10.09
CA GLU A 210 6.07 -5.40 -11.24
C GLU A 210 7.29 -5.11 -12.14
N THR A 211 8.37 -4.66 -11.52
CA THR A 211 9.56 -4.13 -12.20
C THR A 211 10.31 -5.19 -13.00
N GLY A 212 10.35 -6.43 -12.50
CA GLY A 212 11.28 -7.46 -12.99
C GLY A 212 12.73 -7.22 -12.54
N LEU A 213 12.95 -6.51 -11.43
CA LEU A 213 14.28 -6.32 -10.83
C LEU A 213 14.57 -7.43 -9.83
N ASN A 214 15.72 -8.09 -9.95
CA ASN A 214 16.16 -9.11 -9.02
C ASN A 214 16.93 -8.48 -7.84
N ALA A 215 16.25 -7.69 -7.01
CA ALA A 215 16.89 -7.07 -5.86
C ALA A 215 16.95 -8.02 -4.65
N LEU A 216 18.10 -8.02 -3.99
CA LEU A 216 18.28 -8.71 -2.72
C LEU A 216 17.40 -8.03 -1.67
N THR A 217 16.55 -8.81 -1.01
CA THR A 217 15.44 -8.34 -0.17
C THR A 217 15.87 -7.90 1.24
N THR A 218 17.03 -7.26 1.35
CA THR A 218 17.69 -6.95 2.62
C THR A 218 18.03 -5.48 2.76
N ALA A 219 16.99 -4.63 2.82
CA ALA A 219 17.14 -3.31 3.43
C ALA A 219 17.77 -3.50 4.82
N PRO A 220 18.96 -2.92 5.09
CA PRO A 220 19.71 -3.25 6.29
C PRO A 220 18.96 -2.78 7.53
N LEU A 221 18.95 -3.62 8.58
CA LEU A 221 18.42 -3.20 9.87
C LEU A 221 19.25 -2.02 10.38
N VAL A 222 18.65 -0.83 10.41
CA VAL A 222 19.22 0.35 11.07
C VAL A 222 19.06 0.15 12.59
N PRO A 223 20.15 -0.08 13.35
CA PRO A 223 20.08 -0.42 14.77
C PRO A 223 19.99 0.79 15.69
N THR A 224 20.56 1.93 15.27
CA THR A 224 20.51 3.21 16.02
C THR A 224 20.23 4.40 15.10
N PRO A 225 19.81 5.56 15.62
CA PRO A 225 19.73 6.80 14.84
C PRO A 225 21.05 7.23 14.17
N ALA A 226 22.21 6.90 14.76
CA ALA A 226 23.53 7.25 14.20
C ALA A 226 23.90 6.42 12.95
N ASP A 227 23.28 5.24 12.78
CA ASP A 227 23.48 4.36 11.63
C ASP A 227 22.64 4.75 10.40
N ARG A 228 21.78 5.77 10.53
CA ARG A 228 20.94 6.28 9.44
C ARG A 228 21.79 6.81 8.29
N ARG A 229 21.38 6.49 7.07
CA ARG A 229 21.93 7.03 5.82
C ARG A 229 20.79 7.50 4.92
N SER A 230 21.09 8.26 3.87
CA SER A 230 20.10 8.72 2.90
C SER A 230 19.53 7.55 2.08
N LEU A 231 18.33 7.73 1.52
CA LEU A 231 17.75 6.75 0.59
C LEU A 231 18.69 6.50 -0.61
N ALA A 232 19.30 7.57 -1.14
CA ALA A 232 20.34 7.50 -2.16
C ALA A 232 21.54 6.61 -1.79
N TYR A 233 21.98 6.60 -0.52
CA TYR A 233 23.07 5.71 -0.08
C TYR A 233 22.66 4.24 -0.18
N TYR A 234 21.47 3.87 0.31
CA TYR A 234 20.99 2.48 0.20
C TYR A 234 20.79 2.07 -1.26
N LEU A 235 20.21 2.94 -2.09
CA LEU A 235 20.04 2.72 -3.53
C LEU A 235 21.37 2.64 -4.30
N SER A 236 22.44 3.29 -3.84
CA SER A 236 23.77 3.12 -4.46
C SER A 236 24.45 1.79 -4.14
N ARG A 237 24.05 1.15 -3.03
CA ARG A 237 24.59 -0.14 -2.56
C ARG A 237 23.86 -1.32 -3.20
N GLU A 238 22.59 -1.16 -3.51
CA GLU A 238 21.77 -2.16 -4.20
C GLU A 238 21.58 -1.74 -5.67
N GLN A 239 22.28 -2.40 -6.60
CA GLN A 239 22.06 -2.23 -8.03
C GLN A 239 21.45 -3.51 -8.60
N PRO A 240 20.13 -3.73 -8.45
CA PRO A 240 19.49 -4.93 -8.96
C PRO A 240 19.58 -4.97 -10.48
N LEU A 241 19.97 -6.13 -11.00
CA LEU A 241 19.89 -6.42 -12.42
C LEU A 241 18.43 -6.81 -12.78
N PRO A 242 18.00 -6.61 -14.03
CA PRO A 242 16.79 -7.24 -14.54
C PRO A 242 16.84 -8.76 -14.33
N GLU A 243 15.73 -9.36 -13.93
CA GLU A 243 15.53 -10.81 -13.92
C GLU A 243 15.74 -11.36 -15.35
N THR A 244 16.60 -12.37 -15.47
CA THR A 244 16.96 -12.98 -16.76
C THR A 244 16.10 -14.23 -17.02
N GLY A 245 15.32 -14.22 -18.09
CA GLY A 245 14.48 -15.34 -18.52
C GLY A 245 13.00 -14.97 -18.64
N GLU A 246 12.15 -15.98 -18.84
CA GLU A 246 10.71 -15.84 -18.55
C GLU A 246 10.52 -15.76 -17.03
N ILE A 247 9.53 -15.00 -16.57
CA ILE A 247 9.39 -14.69 -15.15
C ILE A 247 7.95 -14.85 -14.66
N ASP A 248 7.62 -16.09 -14.29
CA ASP A 248 6.28 -16.52 -13.87
C ASP A 248 5.84 -15.97 -12.50
N VAL A 249 6.74 -15.33 -11.75
CA VAL A 249 6.47 -14.82 -10.41
C VAL A 249 6.94 -13.37 -10.26
N ILE A 250 6.10 -12.51 -9.67
CA ILE A 250 6.48 -11.15 -9.28
C ILE A 250 7.15 -11.21 -7.90
N ARG A 251 8.37 -10.65 -7.79
CA ARG A 251 9.16 -10.65 -6.55
C ARG A 251 9.33 -9.22 -6.01
N PRO A 252 8.36 -8.68 -5.23
CA PRO A 252 8.44 -7.32 -4.73
C PRO A 252 9.60 -7.15 -3.73
N SER A 253 10.49 -6.20 -4.00
CA SER A 253 11.74 -5.96 -3.29
C SER A 253 11.80 -4.59 -2.63
N ASP A 254 12.48 -4.46 -1.50
CA ASP A 254 12.50 -3.18 -0.77
C ASP A 254 13.25 -2.07 -1.52
N TYR A 255 13.96 -2.42 -2.60
CA TYR A 255 14.50 -1.47 -3.57
C TYR A 255 13.42 -0.61 -4.24
N GLU A 256 12.29 -1.18 -4.70
CA GLU A 256 11.25 -0.37 -5.39
C GLU A 256 10.68 0.72 -4.49
N ILE A 257 10.38 0.37 -3.24
CA ILE A 257 9.74 1.28 -2.29
C ILE A 257 10.73 2.31 -1.75
N THR A 258 12.00 1.94 -1.61
CA THR A 258 13.10 2.85 -1.28
C THR A 258 13.34 3.84 -2.43
N LEU A 259 13.30 3.36 -3.68
CA LEU A 259 13.42 4.20 -4.86
C LEU A 259 12.25 5.19 -4.94
N LEU A 260 11.00 4.74 -4.79
CA LEU A 260 9.84 5.64 -4.73
C LEU A 260 9.98 6.73 -3.65
N GLY A 261 10.48 6.39 -2.47
CA GLY A 261 10.82 7.36 -1.44
C GLY A 261 11.83 8.41 -1.94
N HIS A 262 12.96 7.97 -2.52
CA HIS A 262 14.00 8.85 -3.06
C HIS A 262 13.50 9.73 -4.22
N LEU A 263 12.73 9.18 -5.17
CA LEU A 263 12.13 9.96 -6.27
C LEU A 263 11.24 11.08 -5.71
N LEU A 264 10.52 10.80 -4.62
CA LEU A 264 9.69 11.79 -3.94
C LEU A 264 10.53 12.88 -3.27
N GLU A 265 11.68 12.55 -2.67
CA GLU A 265 12.63 13.56 -2.16
C GLU A 265 13.10 14.50 -3.27
N GLN A 266 13.59 13.92 -4.37
CA GLN A 266 14.10 14.68 -5.52
C GLN A 266 13.03 15.58 -6.14
N ARG A 267 11.80 15.07 -6.27
CA ARG A 267 10.72 15.80 -6.96
C ARG A 267 10.00 16.82 -6.08
N SER A 268 9.90 16.58 -4.78
CA SER A 268 9.28 17.53 -3.84
C SER A 268 10.25 18.56 -3.28
N GLY A 269 11.57 18.31 -3.33
CA GLY A 269 12.59 19.12 -2.68
C GLY A 269 12.60 18.99 -1.14
N MET A 270 11.87 18.03 -0.58
CA MET A 270 11.70 17.81 0.85
C MET A 270 12.17 16.39 1.24
N PRO A 271 12.90 16.22 2.36
CA PRO A 271 13.26 14.89 2.86
C PRO A 271 12.03 14.00 3.05
N PHE A 272 12.11 12.73 2.66
CA PHE A 272 10.97 11.81 2.63
C PHE A 272 10.26 11.67 3.99
N PRO A 273 10.97 11.57 5.14
CA PRO A 273 10.34 11.55 6.46
C PRO A 273 9.56 12.83 6.77
N GLU A 274 10.05 13.99 6.32
CA GLU A 274 9.35 15.27 6.50
C GLU A 274 8.13 15.37 5.56
N TYR A 275 8.25 14.89 4.33
CA TYR A 275 7.12 14.81 3.39
C TYR A 275 6.03 13.88 3.93
N ALA A 276 6.40 12.71 4.48
CA ALA A 276 5.47 11.81 5.15
C ALA A 276 4.79 12.47 6.36
N ARG A 277 5.57 13.13 7.22
CA ARG A 277 5.07 13.84 8.40
C ARG A 277 4.09 14.95 8.03
N THR A 278 4.42 15.79 7.05
CA THR A 278 3.65 16.99 6.70
C THR A 278 2.48 16.72 5.77
N ARG A 279 2.55 15.71 4.89
CA ARG A 279 1.52 15.42 3.86
C ARG A 279 0.58 14.28 4.22
N LEU A 280 0.94 13.41 5.16
CA LEU A 280 0.10 12.28 5.56
C LEU A 280 -0.13 12.22 7.06
N PHE A 281 0.91 12.18 7.89
CA PHE A 281 0.73 11.92 9.33
C PHE A 281 0.05 13.09 10.08
N HIS A 282 0.52 14.34 9.92
CA HIS A 282 -0.12 15.49 10.57
C HIS A 282 -1.58 15.73 10.13
N PRO A 283 -1.91 15.73 8.82
CA PRO A 283 -3.30 15.89 8.37
C PRO A 283 -4.26 14.83 8.95
N GLN A 284 -3.79 13.60 9.14
CA GLN A 284 -4.55 12.49 9.70
C GLN A 284 -4.43 12.37 11.24
N SER A 285 -3.92 13.41 11.92
CA SER A 285 -3.68 13.43 13.38
C SER A 285 -2.78 12.30 13.94
N MET A 286 -2.00 11.63 13.10
CA MET A 286 -1.06 10.56 13.46
C MET A 286 0.23 11.12 14.09
N ARG A 287 0.10 11.87 15.18
CA ARG A 287 1.17 12.69 15.80
C ARG A 287 2.39 11.91 16.30
N TYR A 288 2.26 10.59 16.49
CA TYR A 288 3.31 9.68 16.96
C TYR A 288 3.77 8.69 15.87
N SER A 289 3.49 9.00 14.59
CA SER A 289 3.91 8.18 13.44
C SER A 289 5.00 8.88 12.64
N GLU A 290 6.12 8.21 12.44
CA GLU A 290 7.30 8.76 11.77
C GLU A 290 8.21 7.66 11.21
N PHE A 291 8.98 8.00 10.18
CA PHE A 291 9.93 7.07 9.55
C PHE A 291 11.30 7.04 10.24
N LEU A 292 11.72 8.15 10.86
CA LEU A 292 13.04 8.32 11.49
C LEU A 292 12.90 8.92 12.91
N PRO A 293 12.37 8.19 13.89
CA PRO A 293 12.10 8.72 15.22
C PRO A 293 13.38 9.15 15.96
N GLU A 294 13.35 10.18 16.80
CA GLU A 294 14.57 10.62 17.52
C GLU A 294 15.09 9.52 18.46
N GLU A 295 14.18 8.87 19.19
CA GLU A 295 14.43 7.66 19.97
C GLU A 295 13.84 6.44 19.25
N LEU A 296 14.50 5.29 19.26
CA LEU A 296 13.87 4.08 18.74
C LEU A 296 12.75 3.61 19.68
N PRO A 297 11.64 3.05 19.15
CA PRO A 297 10.65 2.40 19.97
C PRO A 297 11.29 1.33 20.85
N ALA A 298 10.86 1.28 22.12
CA ALA A 298 11.33 0.32 23.12
C ALA A 298 11.09 -1.14 22.70
#